data_AF-A0A7Z2ZMD6-F1
#
_entry.id   AF-A0A7Z2ZMD6-F1
#
_cell.length_a   1.000
_cell.length_b   1.000
_cell.length_c   1.000
_cell.angle_alpha   90.00
_cell.angle_beta   90.00
_cell.angle_gamma   90.00
#
_symmetry.space_group_name_H-M   'P 1'
#
loop_
_entity.id
_entity.type
_entity.pdbx_description
1 polymer ?
#
loop_
_entity_poly.entity_id
_entity_poly.type
_entity_poly.pdbx_seq_one_letter_code
_entity_poly.pdbx_strand_id
1 'polypeptide(L)' 'MFNAFIAFISIMILGAVIYGKLWWDGPGVGLKFTKWYFGIFFVAALIVGGITLAGFFEF' A
#
# COMPACT_ATOMS: atom_id res chain seq x y z
N MET A 1 11.72 -2.89 -15.17
CA MET A 1 11.71 -3.91 -14.08
C MET A 1 12.27 -3.38 -12.76
N PHE A 2 13.50 -2.84 -12.74
CA PHE A 2 14.09 -2.28 -11.51
C PHE A 2 13.33 -1.06 -10.96
N ASN A 3 12.85 -0.15 -11.82
CA ASN A 3 12.04 1.00 -11.38
C ASN A 3 10.66 0.59 -10.86
N ALA A 4 10.01 -0.40 -11.48
CA ALA A 4 8.75 -0.97 -10.96
C ALA A 4 8.95 -1.61 -9.57
N PHE A 5 10.10 -2.25 -9.33
CA PHE A 5 10.45 -2.80 -8.02
C PHE A 5 10.70 -1.71 -6.97
N ILE A 6 11.37 -0.61 -7.35
CA ILE A 6 11.55 0.56 -6.49
C ILE A 6 10.19 1.19 -6.14
N ALA A 7 9.33 1.41 -7.14
CA ALA A 7 7.99 1.96 -6.92
C ALA A 7 7.15 1.08 -5.99
N PHE A 8 7.21 -0.25 -6.16
CA PHE A 8 6.55 -1.21 -5.28
C PHE A 8 7.05 -1.10 -3.82
N ILE A 9 8.38 -1.09 -3.62
CA ILE A 9 8.98 -0.94 -2.29
C ILE A 9 8.63 0.42 -1.66
N SER A 10 8.69 1.51 -2.42
CA SER A 10 8.36 2.84 -1.92
C SER A 10 6.91 2.93 -1.44
N ILE A 11 5.97 2.34 -2.17
CA ILE A 11 4.55 2.29 -1.79
C ILE A 11 4.36 1.41 -0.55
N MET A 12 5.01 0.25 -0.46
CA MET A 12 4.95 -0.60 0.73
C MET A 12 5.48 0.10 1.98
N ILE A 13 6.62 0.79 1.88
CA ILE A 13 7.21 1.54 2.99
C ILE A 13 6.29 2.69 3.42
N LEU A 14 5.76 3.46 2.46
CA LEU A 14 4.79 4.52 2.75
C LEU A 14 3.55 3.98 3.46
N GLY A 15 3.03 2.83 3.04
CA GLY A 15 1.95 2.14 3.73
C GLY A 15 2.32 1.82 5.17
N ALA A 16 3.42 1.10 5.38
CA ALA A 16 3.87 0.71 6.71
C ALA A 16 4.06 1.92 7.64
N VAL A 17 4.59 3.04 7.13
CA VAL A 17 4.77 4.28 7.90
C VAL A 17 3.44 4.92 8.27
N ILE A 18 2.49 5.01 7.32
CA ILE A 18 1.15 5.55 7.59
C ILE A 18 0.42 4.70 8.62
N TYR A 19 0.50 3.36 8.50
CA TYR A 19 -0.11 2.44 9.46
C TYR A 19 0.51 2.56 10.85
N GLY A 20 1.85 2.60 10.92
CA GLY A 20 2.58 2.76 12.18
C GLY A 20 2.27 4.08 12.88
N LYS A 21 2.18 5.18 12.11
CA LYS A 21 1.74 6.48 12.65
C LYS A 21 0.33 6.42 13.19
N LEU A 22 -0.60 5.83 12.44
CA LEU A 22 -1.99 5.73 12.88
C LEU A 22 -2.16 4.86 14.13
N TRP A 23 -1.38 3.77 14.23
CA TRP A 23 -1.34 2.90 15.40
C TRP A 23 -0.81 3.63 16.64
N TRP A 24 0.15 4.54 16.46
CA TRP A 24 0.74 5.33 17.55
C TRP A 24 -0.14 6.49 18.00
N ASP A 25 -0.87 7.14 17.08
CA ASP A 25 -1.62 8.37 17.35
C ASP A 25 -3.06 8.14 17.87
N GLY A 26 -3.59 6.92 17.88
CA GLY A 26 -5.01 6.69 18.19
C GLY A 26 -5.32 5.48 19.10
N PRO A 27 -6.07 5.66 20.21
CA PRO A 27 -6.63 4.54 20.98
C PRO A 27 -7.75 3.77 20.22
N GLY A 28 -8.01 4.13 18.96
CA GLY A 28 -9.06 3.58 18.09
C GLY A 28 -8.58 2.61 17.00
N VAL A 29 -7.30 2.25 16.98
CA VAL A 29 -6.77 1.26 16.02
C VAL A 29 -7.12 -0.15 16.49
N GLY A 30 -8.40 -0.47 16.41
CA GLY A 30 -8.92 -1.83 16.62
C GLY A 30 -8.90 -2.65 15.34
N LEU A 31 -9.22 -3.95 15.46
CA LEU A 31 -9.30 -4.91 14.34
C LEU A 31 -10.13 -4.43 13.14
N LYS A 32 -11.16 -3.60 13.37
CA LYS A 32 -11.97 -3.00 12.30
C LYS A 32 -11.17 -2.03 11.45
N PHE A 33 -10.31 -1.21 12.06
CA PHE A 33 -9.44 -0.28 11.33
C PHE A 33 -8.41 -1.04 10.51
N THR A 34 -7.72 -2.01 11.12
CA THR A 34 -6.74 -2.85 10.42
C THR A 34 -7.37 -3.56 9.21
N LYS A 35 -8.60 -4.07 9.34
CA LYS A 35 -9.31 -4.74 8.24
C LYS A 35 -9.59 -3.80 7.06
N TRP A 36 -10.04 -2.57 7.33
CA TRP A 36 -10.25 -1.56 6.29
C TRP A 36 -8.95 -1.06 5.68
N TYR A 37 -7.92 -0.85 6.50
CA TYR A 37 -6.60 -0.44 6.06
C TYR A 37 -5.98 -1.47 5.11
N PHE A 38 -5.96 -2.75 5.51
CA PHE A 38 -5.47 -3.83 4.65
C PHE A 38 -6.31 -3.98 3.38
N GLY A 39 -7.63 -3.80 3.47
CA GLY A 39 -8.52 -3.85 2.32
C GLY A 39 -8.19 -2.77 1.27
N ILE A 40 -8.02 -1.52 1.71
CA ILE A 40 -7.64 -0.41 0.81
C ILE A 40 -6.25 -0.66 0.23
N PHE A 41 -5.29 -1.11 1.04
CA PHE A 41 -3.94 -1.40 0.58
C PHE A 41 -3.89 -2.55 -0.44
N PHE A 42 -4.70 -3.59 -0.21
CA PHE A 42 -4.81 -4.74 -1.11
C PHE A 42 -5.43 -4.35 -2.46
N VAL A 43 -6.48 -3.52 -2.45
CA VAL A 43 -7.08 -3.00 -3.68
C VAL A 43 -6.10 -2.09 -4.43
N ALA A 44 -5.37 -1.23 -3.73
CA ALA A 44 -4.32 -0.40 -4.33
C ALA A 44 -3.21 -1.25 -4.96
N ALA A 45 -2.77 -2.32 -4.28
CA ALA A 45 -1.77 -3.24 -4.81
C ALA A 45 -2.27 -3.98 -6.07
N LEU A 46 -3.53 -4.41 -6.10
CA LEU A 46 -4.15 -5.01 -7.29
C LEU A 46 -4.21 -4.04 -8.48
N ILE A 47 -4.59 -2.78 -8.23
CA ILE A 47 -4.65 -1.74 -9.26
C ILE A 47 -3.25 -1.48 -9.82
N VAL A 48 -2.26 -1.25 -8.95
CA VAL A 48 -0.88 -0.99 -9.37
C VAL A 48 -0.29 -2.20 -10.11
N GLY A 49 -0.52 -3.42 -9.62
CA GLY A 49 -0.08 -4.64 -10.28
C GLY A 49 -0.72 -4.83 -11.65
N GLY A 50 -2.04 -4.64 -11.77
CA GLY A 50 -2.77 -4.76 -13.03
C GLY A 50 -2.36 -3.71 -14.05
N ILE A 51 -2.18 -2.46 -13.62
CA ILE A 51 -1.71 -1.36 -14.47
C ILE A 51 -0.27 -1.58 -14.95
N THR A 52 0.61 -2.08 -14.08
CA THR A 52 2.01 -2.42 -14.43
C THR A 52 2.05 -3.58 -15.43
N LEU A 53 1.20 -4.59 -15.25
CA LEU A 53 1.10 -5.75 -16.14
C LEU A 53 0.52 -5.37 -17.52
N ALA A 54 -0.38 -4.40 -17.57
CA ALA A 54 -0.94 -3.86 -18.82
C ALA A 54 0.06 -2.99 -19.62
N GLY A 55 1.27 -2.75 -19.10
CA GLY A 55 2.30 -1.95 -19.77
C GLY A 55 1.97 -0.45 -19.84
N PHE A 56 0.93 0.01 -19.13
CA PHE A 56 0.53 1.43 -19.13
C PHE A 56 1.50 2.32 -18.35
N PHE A 57 2.21 1.74 -17.38
CA PHE A 57 3.36 2.36 -16.74
C PHE A 57 4.61 1.57 -17.13
N GLU A 58 5.33 2.07 -18.13
CA GLU A 58 6.73 1.70 -18.36
C GLU A 58 7.58 2.61 -17.46
N PHE A 59 7.98 2.08 -16.30
CA PHE A 59 9.03 2.68 -15.46
C PHE A 59 10.37 1.98 -15.69
#